data_AF-A0A1U7GVF4-F1
#
_entry.id   AF-A0A1U7GVF4-F1
#
_cell.length_a   1.000
_cell.length_b   1.000
_cell.length_c   1.000
_cell.angle_alpha   90.00
_cell.angle_beta   90.00
_cell.angle_gamma   90.00
#
_symmetry.space_group_name_H-M   'P 1'
#
loop_
_entity.id
_entity.type
_entity.pdbx_description
1 polymer ?
#
loop_
_entity_poly.entity_id
_entity_poly.type
_entity_poly.pdbx_seq_one_letter_code
_entity_poly.pdbx_strand_id
1 'polypeptide(L)'
;MKYYYTLPPLLIGVSIVLVQAQVVVALSSQEVENIGREITVRIVDSQNPIVSGSGVLIKHSGNTYTIVTAYHVVKDSSKYEIITPDQKICDSSHLWV
;
A
#
# COMPACT_ATOMS: atom_id res chain seq x y z
N MET A 1 -55.87 36.81 -23.37
CA MET A 1 -55.38 36.16 -22.13
C MET A 1 -54.87 34.77 -22.49
N LYS A 2 -53.57 34.66 -22.73
CA LYS A 2 -52.83 33.46 -23.16
C LYS A 2 -51.58 33.37 -22.25
N TYR A 3 -50.90 32.22 -22.24
CA TYR A 3 -49.53 31.99 -21.73
C TYR A 3 -49.33 31.31 -20.37
N TYR A 4 -50.36 31.02 -19.56
CA TYR A 4 -50.13 30.42 -18.22
C TYR A 4 -50.09 28.87 -18.16
N TYR A 5 -50.36 28.16 -19.26
CA TYR A 5 -50.46 26.69 -19.27
C TYR A 5 -49.30 25.96 -19.96
N THR A 6 -48.27 26.66 -20.41
CA THR A 6 -47.16 26.07 -21.18
C THR A 6 -45.88 25.82 -20.37
N LEU A 7 -45.89 26.08 -19.06
CA LEU A 7 -44.70 25.95 -18.21
C LEU A 7 -44.48 24.60 -17.49
N PRO A 8 -45.46 23.70 -17.27
CA PRO A 8 -45.16 22.47 -16.54
C PRO A 8 -44.39 21.34 -17.29
N PRO A 9 -44.36 21.21 -18.64
CA PRO A 9 -43.67 20.07 -19.25
C PRO A 9 -42.14 20.19 -19.29
N LEU A 10 -41.60 21.42 -19.23
CA LEU A 10 -40.17 21.65 -19.52
C LEU A 10 -39.22 21.22 -18.39
N LEU A 11 -39.73 21.11 -17.15
CA LEU A 11 -38.90 20.84 -15.97
C LEU A 11 -38.71 19.35 -15.63
N ILE A 12 -39.47 18.43 -16.24
CA ILE A 12 -39.39 16.99 -15.91
C ILE A 12 -38.23 16.30 -16.68
N GLY A 13 -37.66 16.94 -17.71
CA GLY A 13 -36.69 16.30 -18.63
C GLY A 13 -35.22 16.27 -18.20
N VAL A 14 -34.82 16.88 -17.08
CA VAL A 14 -33.37 17.12 -16.77
C VAL A 14 -32.81 16.21 -15.67
N SER A 15 -33.60 15.35 -15.04
CA SER A 15 -33.15 14.63 -13.82
C SER A 15 -32.67 13.19 -14.05
N ILE A 16 -32.15 12.84 -15.22
CA ILE A 16 -31.36 11.62 -15.36
C ILE A 16 -29.91 12.00 -15.05
N VAL A 17 -29.60 12.11 -13.76
CA VAL A 17 -28.21 12.14 -13.29
C VAL A 17 -27.60 10.80 -13.70
N LEU A 18 -26.76 10.80 -14.73
CA LEU A 18 -26.02 9.61 -15.15
C LEU A 18 -25.21 9.10 -13.96
N VAL A 19 -25.68 8.04 -13.31
CA VAL A 19 -24.84 7.17 -12.48
C VAL A 19 -23.91 6.46 -13.45
N GLN A 20 -22.84 7.13 -13.88
CA GLN A 20 -21.82 6.49 -14.70
C GLN A 20 -21.21 5.37 -13.86
N ALA A 21 -21.27 4.14 -14.36
CA ALA A 21 -20.60 3.02 -13.75
C ALA A 21 -19.10 3.30 -13.76
N GLN A 22 -18.53 3.56 -12.59
CA GLN A 22 -17.10 3.72 -12.41
C GLN A 22 -16.41 2.39 -12.75
N VAL A 23 -15.79 2.32 -13.92
CA VAL A 23 -14.99 1.17 -14.34
C VAL A 23 -13.72 1.20 -13.50
N VAL A 24 -13.61 0.26 -12.56
CA VAL A 24 -12.37 0.04 -11.80
C VAL A 24 -11.36 -0.58 -12.75
N VAL A 25 -10.33 0.17 -13.12
CA VAL A 25 -9.19 -0.33 -13.92
C VAL A 25 -8.17 -0.93 -12.96
N ALA A 26 -7.72 -2.15 -13.25
CA ALA A 26 -6.66 -2.78 -12.47
C ALA A 26 -5.32 -2.06 -12.71
N LEU A 27 -4.45 -2.09 -11.71
CA LEU A 27 -3.08 -1.59 -11.85
C LEU A 27 -2.31 -2.38 -12.91
N SER A 28 -1.47 -1.68 -13.66
CA SER A 28 -0.50 -2.31 -14.55
C SER A 28 0.57 -3.06 -13.76
N SER A 29 1.25 -4.02 -14.40
CA SER A 29 2.35 -4.76 -13.77
C SER A 29 3.46 -3.83 -13.25
N GLN A 30 3.74 -2.72 -13.95
CA GLN A 30 4.75 -1.76 -13.52
C GLN A 30 4.34 -1.02 -12.26
N GLU A 31 3.07 -0.63 -12.14
CA GLU A 31 2.54 0.02 -10.93
C GLU A 31 2.56 -0.94 -9.73
N VAL A 32 2.18 -2.21 -9.95
CA VAL A 32 2.27 -3.25 -8.92
C VAL A 32 3.72 -3.46 -8.47
N GLU A 33 4.67 -3.50 -9.40
CA GLU A 33 6.09 -3.60 -9.09
C GLU A 33 6.58 -2.40 -8.29
N ASN A 34 6.20 -1.17 -8.67
CA ASN A 34 6.59 0.04 -7.97
C ASN A 34 6.09 0.04 -6.52
N ILE A 35 4.80 -0.29 -6.31
CA ILE A 35 4.23 -0.43 -4.97
C ILE A 35 4.96 -1.54 -4.20
N GLY A 36 5.22 -2.69 -4.85
CA GLY A 36 5.95 -3.80 -4.25
C GLY A 36 7.34 -3.40 -3.77
N ARG A 37 8.08 -2.59 -4.55
CA ARG A 37 9.39 -2.06 -4.18
C ARG A 37 9.32 -1.10 -2.99
N GLU A 38 8.29 -0.27 -2.90
CA GLU A 38 8.09 0.68 -1.80
C GLU A 38 7.71 0.04 -0.46
N ILE A 39 7.24 -1.21 -0.47
CA ILE A 39 6.87 -1.93 0.77
C ILE A 39 7.80 -3.10 1.10
N THR A 40 8.70 -3.48 0.19
CA THR A 40 9.66 -4.56 0.43
C THR A 40 10.88 -4.04 1.18
N VAL A 41 11.25 -4.69 2.26
CA VAL A 41 12.48 -4.40 3.02
C VAL A 41 13.49 -5.53 2.84
N ARG A 42 14.78 -5.20 2.93
CA ARG A 42 15.86 -6.21 2.99
C ARG A 42 16.27 -6.41 4.45
N ILE A 43 16.36 -7.65 4.87
CA ILE A 43 16.70 -8.06 6.23
C ILE A 43 18.05 -8.77 6.17
N VAL A 44 19.01 -8.27 6.94
CA VAL A 44 20.38 -8.82 6.96
C VAL A 44 20.76 -9.09 8.41
N ASP A 45 21.34 -10.27 8.66
CA ASP A 45 21.94 -10.55 9.96
C ASP A 45 23.18 -9.67 10.16
N SER A 46 23.18 -8.88 11.24
CA SER A 46 24.28 -7.95 11.55
C SER A 46 25.62 -8.65 11.79
N GLN A 47 25.61 -9.95 12.14
CA GLN A 47 26.83 -10.72 12.43
C GLN A 47 27.27 -11.57 11.23
N ASN A 48 26.34 -11.95 10.35
CA ASN A 48 26.62 -12.75 9.17
C ASN A 48 25.82 -12.25 7.95
N PRO A 49 26.36 -11.30 7.18
CA PRO A 49 25.64 -10.70 6.04
C PRO A 49 25.24 -11.69 4.93
N ILE A 50 25.79 -12.91 4.94
CA ILE A 50 25.40 -13.99 4.01
C ILE A 50 23.99 -14.50 4.36
N VAL A 51 23.61 -14.45 5.65
CA VAL A 51 22.26 -14.74 6.13
C VAL A 51 21.41 -13.50 5.92
N SER A 52 20.57 -13.53 4.88
CA SER A 52 19.70 -12.42 4.52
C SER A 52 18.38 -12.92 3.92
N GLY A 53 17.40 -12.02 3.87
CA GLY A 53 16.11 -12.27 3.25
C GLY A 53 15.35 -10.98 3.01
N SER A 54 14.08 -11.12 2.66
CA SER A 54 13.17 -10.00 2.44
C SER A 54 12.02 -10.03 3.44
N GLY A 55 11.41 -8.88 3.66
CA GLY A 55 10.15 -8.75 4.39
C GLY A 55 9.23 -7.75 3.73
N VAL A 56 7.97 -7.73 4.17
CA VAL A 56 6.95 -6.78 3.70
C VAL A 56 6.54 -5.89 4.85
N LEU A 57 6.62 -4.57 4.64
CA LEU A 57 6.12 -3.55 5.55
C LEU A 57 4.60 -3.54 5.49
N ILE A 58 3.95 -3.88 6.61
CA ILE A 58 2.48 -3.95 6.73
C ILE A 58 1.90 -2.81 7.56
N LYS A 59 2.74 -2.11 8.33
CA LYS A 59 2.33 -0.97 9.15
C LYS A 59 3.51 -0.05 9.42
N HIS A 60 3.24 1.25 9.41
CA HIS A 60 4.13 2.29 9.89
C HIS A 60 3.37 3.18 10.87
N SER A 61 3.87 3.31 12.10
CA SER A 61 3.24 4.13 13.15
C SER A 61 4.31 4.88 13.93
N GLY A 62 4.35 6.21 13.76
CA GLY A 62 5.41 7.04 14.34
C GLY A 62 6.78 6.64 13.80
N ASN A 63 7.62 6.07 14.67
CA ASN A 63 8.97 5.60 14.34
C ASN A 63 9.06 4.06 14.30
N THR A 64 7.92 3.37 14.35
CA THR A 64 7.83 1.91 14.42
C THR A 64 7.31 1.34 13.11
N TYR A 65 8.06 0.39 12.57
CA TYR A 65 7.71 -0.38 11.37
C TYR A 65 7.32 -1.80 11.78
N THR A 66 6.21 -2.30 11.26
CA THR A 66 5.82 -3.71 11.39
C THR A 66 6.08 -4.40 10.07
N ILE A 67 6.92 -5.43 10.11
CA ILE A 67 7.38 -6.18 8.95
C ILE A 67 6.99 -7.64 9.14
N VAL A 68 6.46 -8.26 8.10
CA VAL A 68 6.25 -9.71 8.02
C VAL A 68 7.40 -10.31 7.22
N THR A 69 8.01 -11.37 7.74
CA THR A 69 9.06 -12.13 7.06
C THR A 69 8.93 -13.61 7.37
N ALA A 70 9.68 -14.44 6.65
CA ALA A 70 9.72 -15.87 6.93
C ALA A 70 10.55 -16.13 8.19
N TYR A 71 10.10 -17.07 9.02
CA TYR A 71 10.80 -17.43 10.27
C TYR A 71 12.28 -17.78 10.06
N HIS A 72 12.60 -18.50 8.98
CA HIS A 72 13.98 -18.92 8.72
C HIS A 72 14.95 -17.75 8.44
N VAL A 73 14.44 -16.55 8.12
CA VAL A 73 15.25 -15.34 7.92
C VAL A 73 15.71 -14.78 9.27
N VAL A 74 14.90 -14.97 10.32
CA VAL A 74 15.09 -14.31 11.64
C VAL A 74 15.35 -15.26 12.80
N LYS A 75 15.60 -16.55 12.52
CA LYS A 75 15.72 -17.58 13.58
C LYS A 75 17.09 -17.65 14.27
N ASP A 76 18.16 -17.21 13.60
CA ASP A 76 19.54 -17.54 14.00
C ASP A 76 20.28 -16.38 14.72
N SER A 77 19.71 -15.17 14.73
CA SER A 77 20.36 -13.99 15.31
C SER A 77 19.39 -13.16 16.16
N SER A 78 19.97 -12.36 17.04
CA SER A 78 19.25 -11.43 17.91
C SER A 78 19.27 -9.99 17.37
N LYS A 79 20.06 -9.72 16.32
CA LYS A 79 20.22 -8.40 15.73
C LYS A 79 20.18 -8.48 14.21
N TYR A 80 19.27 -7.69 13.65
CA TYR A 80 19.09 -7.57 12.21
C TYR A 80 19.18 -6.11 11.79
N GLU A 81 19.85 -5.88 10.68
CA GLU A 81 19.79 -4.64 9.93
C GLU A 81 18.62 -4.71 8.96
N ILE A 82 17.67 -3.79 9.13
CA ILE A 82 16.54 -3.63 8.23
C ILE A 82 16.84 -2.46 7.30
N ILE A 83 16.92 -2.75 6.01
CA ILE A 83 17.15 -1.77 4.96
C ILE A 83 15.82 -1.51 4.28
N THR A 84 15.26 -0.32 4.52
CA THR A 84 14.00 0.13 3.93
C THR A 84 14.22 0.67 2.51
N PRO A 85 13.17 0.83 1.69
CA PRO A 85 13.27 1.37 0.33
C PRO A 85 13.87 2.76 0.24
N ASP A 86 13.69 3.60 1.26
CA ASP A 86 14.34 4.91 1.40
C ASP A 86 15.80 4.83 1.89
N GLN A 87 16.39 3.63 1.88
CA GLN A 87 17.77 3.32 2.27
C GLN A 87 18.10 3.64 3.73
N LYS A 88 17.10 3.81 4.59
CA LYS A 88 17.35 3.91 6.03
C LYS A 88 17.64 2.53 6.61
N ILE A 89 18.62 2.50 7.52
CA ILE A 89 18.98 1.30 8.28
C ILE A 89 18.34 1.44 9.65
N CYS A 90 17.52 0.46 10.02
CA CYS A 90 16.86 0.38 11.31
C CYS A 90 17.28 -0.89 12.04
N ASP A 91 17.53 -0.79 13.34
CA ASP A 91 17.75 -1.95 14.20
C ASP A 91 16.42 -2.62 14.55
N SER A 92 16.38 -3.95 14.48
CA SER A 92 15.22 -4.72 14.94
C SER A 92 15.09 -4.63 16.47
N SER A 93 14.05 -3.97 16.98
CA SER A 93 13.80 -3.85 18.43
C SER A 93 12.72 -4.79 18.97
N HIS A 94 11.88 -5.38 18.11
CA HIS A 94 10.86 -6.39 18.47
C HIS A 94 10.39 -7.12 17.20
N LEU A 95 10.90 -8.34 16.97
CA LEU A 95 10.46 -9.22 15.88
C LEU A 95 9.45 -10.23 16.46
N TRP A 96 8.18 -10.11 16.08
CA TRP A 96 7.17 -11.13 16.34
C TRP A 96 7.09 -12.03 15.10
N VAL A 97 7.27 -13.34 15.30
CA VAL A 97 7.10 -14.37 14.26
C VAL A 97 5.67 -14.87 14.28
#